data_AF-A0A2G8XPT0-F1
#
_entry.id   AF-A0A2G8XPT0-F1
#
_cell.length_a   1.000
_cell.length_b   1.000
_cell.length_c   1.000
_cell.angle_alpha   90.00
_cell.angle_beta   90.00
_cell.angle_gamma   90.00
#
_symmetry.space_group_name_H-M   'P 1'
#
loop_
_entity.id
_entity.type
_entity.pdbx_description
1 polymer ?
#
loop_
_entity_poly.entity_id
_entity_poly.type
_entity_poly.pdbx_seq_one_letter_code
_entity_poly.pdbx_strand_id
1 'polypeptide(L)'
;MRLSVWSLCATPAEDPLRLVVMRPKFPSAGRAFSPSGAFWAVCTRVDCKDFLEIFHVSQDWVKLRDFQVKTDDLQGLLWTPSETSLVVWDTPLL
;
A
#
# COMPACT_ATOMS: atom_id res chain seq x y z
N MET A 1 -12.10 -5.83 -6.33
CA MET A 1 -10.85 -6.59 -6.07
C MET A 1 -10.45 -6.43 -4.60
N ARG A 2 -9.68 -7.37 -4.03
CA ARG A 2 -9.04 -7.22 -2.72
C ARG A 2 -7.58 -7.66 -2.83
N LEU A 3 -6.71 -7.07 -2.01
CA LEU A 3 -5.35 -7.53 -1.80
C LEU A 3 -5.25 -8.07 -0.37
N SER A 4 -4.64 -9.23 -0.21
CA SER A 4 -4.47 -9.90 1.09
C SER A 4 -3.01 -10.17 1.35
N VAL A 5 -2.58 -9.94 2.59
CA VAL A 5 -1.23 -10.24 3.06
C VAL A 5 -1.29 -11.45 3.99
N TRP A 6 -0.37 -12.38 3.80
CA TRP A 6 -0.32 -13.64 4.51
C TRP A 6 1.05 -13.78 5.18
N SER A 7 1.07 -14.27 6.41
CA SER A 7 2.27 -14.71 7.09
C SER A 7 2.70 -16.06 6.54
N LEU A 8 3.94 -16.14 6.07
CA LEU A 8 4.55 -17.39 5.59
C LEU A 8 5.09 -18.26 6.74
N CYS A 9 5.17 -17.71 7.95
CA CYS A 9 5.72 -18.37 9.13
C CYS A 9 4.63 -18.70 10.18
N ALA A 10 3.35 -18.50 9.85
CA ALA A 10 2.26 -18.80 10.79
C ALA A 10 2.29 -20.29 11.17
N THR A 11 2.15 -20.57 12.46
CA THR A 11 1.98 -21.94 12.93
C THR A 11 0.57 -22.44 12.58
N PRO A 12 0.31 -23.76 12.54
CA PRO A 12 -1.02 -24.28 12.24
C PRO A 12 -2.13 -23.84 13.20
N ALA A 13 -1.78 -23.33 14.38
CA ALA A 13 -2.72 -22.83 15.38
C ALA A 13 -3.10 -21.35 15.18
N GLU A 14 -2.40 -20.62 14.30
CA GLU A 14 -2.60 -19.20 14.04
C GLU A 14 -3.28 -18.97 12.68
N ASP A 15 -4.08 -17.90 12.56
CA ASP A 15 -4.54 -17.44 11.24
C ASP A 15 -3.36 -16.83 10.46
N PRO A 16 -3.01 -17.36 9.28
CA PRO A 16 -1.94 -16.78 8.46
C PRO A 16 -2.36 -15.45 7.83
N LEU A 17 -3.64 -15.09 7.72
CA LEU A 17 -4.08 -13.83 7.14
C LEU A 17 -3.75 -12.65 8.07
N ARG A 18 -2.98 -11.68 7.59
CA ARG A 18 -2.53 -10.52 8.40
C ARG A 18 -3.20 -9.20 8.01
N LEU A 19 -3.54 -9.02 6.73
CA LEU A 19 -4.16 -7.79 6.26
C LEU A 19 -5.05 -8.07 5.05
N VAL A 20 -6.18 -7.36 4.97
CA VAL A 20 -7.01 -7.27 3.76
C VAL A 20 -7.18 -5.80 3.39
N VAL A 21 -6.63 -5.42 2.24
CA VAL A 21 -6.82 -4.10 1.63
C VAL A 21 -7.95 -4.16 0.62
N MET A 22 -8.92 -3.28 0.80
CA MET A 22 -10.11 -3.21 -0.04
C MET A 22 -9.92 -2.21 -1.16
N ARG A 23 -10.46 -2.54 -2.34
CA ARG A 23 -10.43 -1.68 -3.54
C ARG A 23 -9.01 -1.19 -3.91
N PRO A 24 -7.98 -2.08 -3.94
CA PRO A 24 -6.70 -1.70 -4.52
C PRO A 24 -6.91 -1.25 -5.96
N LYS A 25 -6.23 -0.17 -6.36
CA LYS A 25 -6.33 0.36 -7.72
C LYS A 25 -5.78 -0.63 -8.75
N PHE A 26 -4.69 -1.31 -8.40
CA PHE A 26 -3.97 -2.21 -9.30
C PHE A 26 -3.95 -3.65 -8.78
N PRO A 27 -3.93 -4.65 -9.69
CA PRO A 27 -3.76 -6.05 -9.32
C PRO A 27 -2.37 -6.35 -8.75
N SER A 28 -1.32 -5.92 -9.46
CA SER A 28 0.07 -6.28 -9.16
C SER A 28 1.00 -5.09 -8.91
N ALA A 29 0.56 -3.85 -9.18
CA ALA A 29 1.36 -2.63 -9.08
C ALA A 29 0.85 -1.68 -7.96
N GLY A 30 1.33 -0.43 -7.96
CA GLY A 30 0.85 0.65 -7.09
C GLY A 30 0.99 0.35 -5.59
N ARG A 31 2.07 -0.32 -5.22
CA ARG A 31 2.44 -0.64 -3.85
C ARG A 31 3.96 -0.69 -3.73
N ALA A 32 4.49 -0.29 -2.58
CA ALA A 32 5.92 -0.34 -2.32
C ALA A 32 6.22 -0.48 -0.83
N PHE A 33 7.23 -1.29 -0.52
CA PHE A 33 7.87 -1.25 0.78
C PHE A 33 8.87 -0.09 0.84
N SER A 34 8.97 0.52 2.01
CA SER A 34 10.11 1.38 2.35
C SER A 34 11.44 0.60 2.26
N PRO A 35 12.58 1.25 2.01
CA PRO A 35 13.90 0.62 1.96
C PRO A 35 14.22 -0.39 3.10
N SER A 36 13.85 -0.08 4.34
CA SER A 36 14.03 -0.93 5.52
C SER A 36 12.98 -2.05 5.63
N GLY A 37 11.88 -1.93 4.88
CA GLY A 37 10.70 -2.79 5.00
C GLY A 37 9.80 -2.46 6.19
N ALA A 38 10.10 -1.42 6.98
CA ALA A 38 9.29 -1.05 8.15
C ALA A 38 7.87 -0.58 7.78
N PHE A 39 7.75 0.13 6.65
CA PHE A 39 6.49 0.62 6.11
C PHE A 39 6.15 -0.02 4.77
N TRP A 40 4.86 -0.13 4.52
CA TRP A 40 4.30 -0.52 3.24
C TRP A 40 3.18 0.44 2.84
N ALA A 41 3.24 0.94 1.61
CA ALA A 41 2.23 1.82 1.03
C ALA A 41 1.52 1.11 -0.12
N VAL A 42 0.22 1.37 -0.27
CA VAL A 42 -0.61 0.82 -1.34
C VAL A 42 -1.63 1.86 -1.83
N CYS A 43 -1.84 1.89 -3.14
CA CYS A 43 -2.85 2.71 -3.76
C CYS A 43 -4.21 2.00 -3.81
N THR A 44 -5.25 2.67 -3.35
CA THR A 44 -6.64 2.24 -3.43
C THR A 44 -7.46 3.27 -4.22
N ARG A 45 -8.60 2.84 -4.78
CA ARG A 45 -9.50 3.70 -5.56
C ARG A 45 -10.94 3.57 -5.09
N VAL A 46 -11.57 4.70 -4.80
CA VAL A 46 -12.98 4.80 -4.40
C VAL A 46 -13.61 5.94 -5.16
N ASP A 47 -14.74 5.69 -5.84
CA ASP A 47 -15.47 6.70 -6.62
C ASP A 47 -14.56 7.51 -7.57
N CYS A 48 -13.70 6.79 -8.30
CA CYS A 48 -12.70 7.33 -9.23
C CYS A 48 -11.64 8.26 -8.60
N LYS A 49 -11.55 8.32 -7.27
CA LYS A 49 -10.50 9.05 -6.55
C LYS A 49 -9.46 8.08 -6.01
N ASP A 50 -8.20 8.48 -6.14
CA ASP A 50 -7.08 7.70 -5.64
C ASP A 50 -6.72 8.07 -4.21
N PHE A 51 -6.45 7.03 -3.43
CA PHE A 51 -6.02 7.12 -2.05
C PHE A 51 -4.73 6.34 -1.88
N LEU A 52 -3.97 6.74 -0.87
CA LEU A 52 -2.84 5.98 -0.39
C LEU A 52 -3.12 5.52 1.05
N GLU A 53 -2.94 4.23 1.29
CA GLU A 53 -2.95 3.64 2.62
C GLU A 53 -1.53 3.21 3.00
N ILE A 54 -1.07 3.63 4.19
CA ILE A 54 0.27 3.33 4.72
C ILE A 54 0.14 2.47 5.97
N PHE A 55 0.89 1.38 6.00
CA PHE A 55 0.89 0.40 7.08
C PHE A 55 2.29 0.25 7.68
N HIS A 56 2.34 -0.01 8.99
CA HIS A 56 3.57 -0.43 9.67
C HIS A 56 3.65 -1.95 9.67
N VAL A 57 4.67 -2.51 9.00
CA VAL A 57 4.75 -3.95 8.70
C VAL A 57 5.02 -4.77 9.96
N SER A 58 6.01 -4.37 10.76
CA SER A 58 6.41 -5.12 11.97
C SER A 58 5.48 -4.92 13.17
N GLN A 59 4.52 -4.00 13.10
CA GLN A 59 3.48 -3.80 14.11
C GLN A 59 2.18 -4.43 13.61
N ASP A 60 2.26 -5.70 13.20
CA ASP A 60 1.13 -6.50 12.69
C ASP A 60 0.27 -5.77 11.66
N TRP A 61 0.92 -5.12 10.69
CA TRP A 61 0.25 -4.41 9.59
C TRP A 61 -0.75 -3.33 10.06
N VAL A 62 -0.47 -2.63 11.18
CA VAL A 62 -1.29 -1.50 11.65
C VAL A 62 -1.31 -0.39 10.60
N LYS A 63 -2.51 0.08 10.24
CA LYS A 63 -2.70 1.23 9.35
C LYS A 63 -2.32 2.52 10.07
N LEU A 64 -1.31 3.20 9.56
CA LEU A 64 -0.84 4.48 10.12
C LEU A 64 -1.62 5.66 9.57
N ARG A 65 -1.90 5.65 8.26
CA ARG A 65 -2.54 6.75 7.54
C ARG A 65 -3.30 6.24 6.33
N ASP A 66 -4.37 6.95 6.01
CA ASP A 66 -5.07 6.93 4.74
C ASP A 66 -5.35 8.38 4.30
N PHE A 67 -5.13 8.68 3.03
CA PHE A 67 -5.42 10.01 2.49
C PHE A 67 -5.61 9.98 0.98
N GLN A 68 -6.44 10.91 0.48
CA GLN A 68 -6.59 11.11 -0.96
C GLN A 68 -5.32 11.77 -1.53
N VAL A 69 -4.80 11.23 -2.63
CA VAL A 69 -3.70 11.85 -3.36
C VAL A 69 -4.21 12.94 -4.30
N LYS A 70 -3.34 13.90 -4.64
CA LYS A 70 -3.67 15.04 -5.52
C LYS A 70 -3.37 14.79 -7.00
N THR A 71 -3.05 13.55 -7.36
CA THR A 71 -2.92 13.07 -8.74
C THR A 71 -4.30 12.84 -9.35
N ASP A 72 -4.45 13.00 -10.66
CA ASP A 72 -5.69 12.71 -11.37
C ASP A 72 -5.87 11.20 -11.61
N ASP A 73 -4.78 10.50 -11.93
CA ASP A 73 -4.69 9.05 -12.10
C ASP A 73 -3.31 8.52 -11.67
N LEU A 74 -3.13 8.27 -10.36
CA LEU A 74 -1.86 7.80 -9.77
C LEU A 74 -1.36 6.53 -10.45
N GLN A 75 -0.22 6.57 -11.12
CA GLN A 75 0.34 5.41 -11.83
C GLN A 75 1.45 4.70 -11.05
N GLY A 76 2.16 5.42 -10.19
CA GLY A 76 3.25 4.84 -9.43
C GLY A 76 3.57 5.59 -8.13
N LEU A 77 4.34 4.91 -7.29
CA LEU A 77 4.80 5.42 -6.02
C LEU A 77 6.17 4.84 -5.66
N LEU A 78 6.98 5.61 -4.93
CA LEU A 78 8.29 5.19 -4.46
C LEU A 78 8.60 5.83 -3.10
N TRP A 79 9.28 5.10 -2.23
CA TRP A 79 9.78 5.64 -0.97
C TRP A 79 11.16 6.27 -1.17
N THR A 80 11.39 7.45 -0.60
CA THR A 80 12.74 8.01 -0.61
C THR A 80 13.71 7.08 0.12
N PRO A 81 15.01 7.10 -0.22
CA PRO A 81 16.01 6.29 0.49
C PRO A 81 16.06 6.56 2.00
N SER A 82 15.67 7.77 2.41
CA SER A 82 15.59 8.19 3.82
C SER A 82 14.31 7.75 4.54
N GLU A 83 13.32 7.20 3.83
CA GLU A 83 12.00 6.79 4.36
C GLU A 83 11.13 7.92 4.93
N THR A 84 11.58 9.16 4.81
CA THR A 84 10.86 10.34 5.32
C THR A 84 9.78 10.83 4.38
N SER A 85 9.76 10.36 3.14
CA SER A 85 8.84 10.85 2.11
C SER A 85 8.46 9.76 1.12
N LEU A 86 7.26 9.89 0.57
CA LEU A 86 6.76 9.06 -0.50
C LEU A 86 6.50 9.94 -1.73
N VAL A 87 7.11 9.57 -2.85
CA VAL A 87 6.89 10.20 -4.15
C VAL A 87 5.78 9.44 -4.86
N VAL A 88 4.81 10.16 -5.42
CA VAL A 88 3.73 9.61 -6.24
C VAL A 88 3.65 10.41 -7.55
N TRP A 89 3.21 9.77 -8.63
CA TRP A 89 3.08 10.44 -9.93
C TRP A 89 1.90 9.91 -10.72
N ASP A 90 1.39 10.76 -11.60
CA ASP A 90 0.31 10.46 -12.53
C ASP A 90 0.75 9.55 -13.66
N THR A 91 -0.25 8.93 -14.29
CA THR A 91 -0.09 8.30 -15.59
C THR A 91 0.45 9.32 -16.61
N PRO A 92 1.35 8.90 -17.53
CA PRO A 92 1.77 9.76 -18.62
C PRO A 92 0.71 9.87 -19.73
N LEU A 93 -0.42 9.15 -19.60
CA LEU A 93 -1.51 9.17 -20.56
C LEU A 93 -2.41 10.39 -20.29
N LEU A 94 -2.48 11.29 -21.25
CA LEU A 94 -3.44 12.40 -21.30
C LEU A 94 -4.76 11.94 -21.92
#